data_AF-A0A6I5EQ38-F1
#
_entry.id   AF-A0A6I5EQ38-F1
#
_cell.length_a   1.000
_cell.length_b   1.000
_cell.length_c   1.000
_cell.angle_alpha   90.00
_cell.angle_beta   90.00
_cell.angle_gamma   90.00
#
_symmetry.space_group_name_H-M   'P 1'
#
loop_
_entity.id
_entity.type
_entity.pdbx_description
1 polymer ?
#
loop_
_entity_poly.entity_id
_entity_poly.type
_entity_poly.pdbx_seq_one_letter_code
_entity_poly.pdbx_strand_id
1 'polypeptide(L)'
;MVRRHEVTDQAWAVIGPLLAPPRMGRPVRDRRQVLNGILWKLSTGAAWRDLPDRYGPWKTVYERFRRWSADGTWDRILAHVQQHSDAVGEVDWTLVCVDSTVVRA
;
A
#
# COMPACT_ATOMS: atom_id res chain seq x y z
N MET A 1 -2.76 -18.99 1.41
CA MET A 1 -1.48 -18.47 1.95
C MET A 1 -1.24 -17.10 1.36
N VAL A 2 -1.22 -16.06 2.20
CA VAL A 2 -0.90 -14.70 1.79
C VAL A 2 0.61 -14.56 1.68
N ARG A 3 1.11 -13.94 0.61
CA ARG A 3 2.57 -13.72 0.43
C ARG A 3 3.03 -12.59 1.36
N ARG A 4 4.32 -12.58 1.73
CA ARG A 4 4.94 -11.61 2.65
C ARG A 4 4.67 -10.12 2.34
N HIS A 5 4.27 -9.79 1.11
CA HIS A 5 4.03 -8.42 0.64
C HIS A 5 2.60 -8.19 0.15
N GLU A 6 1.65 -9.03 0.58
CA GLU A 6 0.25 -8.92 0.21
C GLU A 6 -0.59 -8.72 1.46
N VAL A 7 -1.62 -7.87 1.34
CA VAL A 7 -2.55 -7.63 2.44
C VAL A 7 -3.49 -8.82 2.60
N THR A 8 -3.72 -9.25 3.84
CA THR A 8 -4.75 -10.25 4.17
C THR A 8 -6.14 -9.69 3.87
N ASP A 9 -7.14 -10.56 3.74
CA ASP A 9 -8.53 -10.11 3.53
C ASP A 9 -9.04 -9.25 4.68
N GLN A 10 -8.63 -9.57 5.91
CA GLN A 10 -8.96 -8.81 7.11
C GLN A 10 -8.31 -7.41 7.09
N ALA A 11 -7.01 -7.31 6.77
CA ALA A 11 -6.35 -6.01 6.62
C ALA A 11 -6.96 -5.21 5.46
N TRP A 12 -7.36 -5.88 4.38
CA TRP A 12 -8.04 -5.25 3.25
C TRP A 12 -9.42 -4.71 3.60
N ALA A 13 -10.19 -5.39 4.45
CA ALA A 13 -11.49 -4.91 4.90
C ALA A 13 -11.38 -3.56 5.66
N VAL A 14 -10.24 -3.34 6.32
CA VAL A 14 -9.95 -2.11 7.06
C VAL A 14 -9.39 -1.01 6.13
N ILE A 15 -8.44 -1.35 5.24
CA ILE A 15 -7.76 -0.38 4.37
C ILE A 15 -8.59 0.01 3.15
N GLY A 16 -9.31 -0.95 2.57
CA GLY A 16 -10.10 -0.77 1.34
C GLY A 16 -11.06 0.43 1.38
N PRO A 17 -11.79 0.66 2.49
CA PRO A 17 -12.64 1.85 2.67
C PRO A 17 -11.89 3.19 2.73
N LEU A 18 -10.63 3.21 3.18
CA LEU A 18 -9.81 4.43 3.25
C LEU A 18 -9.35 4.90 1.87
N LEU A 19 -9.29 3.98 0.90
CA LEU A 19 -9.00 4.29 -0.48
C LEU A 19 -10.23 4.95 -1.09
N ALA A 20 -10.10 6.24 -1.42
CA ALA A 20 -11.19 7.03 -1.99
C ALA A 20 -11.99 6.25 -3.06
N PRO A 21 -13.34 6.30 -3.01
CA PRO A 21 -14.16 5.56 -3.94
C PRO A 21 -13.83 6.00 -5.38
N PRO A 22 -13.95 5.10 -6.35
CA PRO A 22 -13.65 5.44 -7.72
C PRO A 22 -14.68 6.48 -8.16
N ARG A 23 -14.19 7.63 -8.62
CA ARG A 23 -15.02 8.53 -9.42
C ARG A 23 -15.53 7.72 -10.62
N MET A 24 -16.84 7.69 -10.82
CA MET A 24 -17.55 6.88 -11.83
C MET A 24 -16.74 6.66 -13.12
N GLY A 25 -16.77 5.42 -13.62
CA GLY A 25 -16.27 5.04 -14.95
C GLY A 25 -15.01 4.15 -14.93
N ARG A 26 -15.07 3.11 -15.77
CA ARG A 26 -14.08 2.04 -16.03
C ARG A 26 -13.86 1.04 -14.86
N PRO A 27 -13.85 -0.28 -15.12
CA PRO A 27 -13.56 -1.28 -14.09
C PRO A 27 -12.24 -0.95 -13.42
N VAL A 28 -12.29 -0.69 -12.13
CA VAL A 28 -11.11 -0.34 -11.36
C VAL A 28 -10.25 -1.59 -11.31
N ARG A 29 -9.06 -1.56 -11.93
CA ARG A 29 -8.02 -2.56 -11.66
C ARG A 29 -7.93 -2.76 -10.16
N ASP A 30 -7.86 -4.01 -9.73
CA ASP A 30 -8.00 -4.39 -8.34
C ASP A 30 -7.12 -3.49 -7.45
N ARG A 31 -7.77 -2.65 -6.63
CA ARG A 31 -7.06 -1.65 -5.82
C ARG A 31 -6.12 -2.33 -4.82
N ARG A 32 -6.48 -3.55 -4.44
CA ARG A 32 -5.67 -4.42 -3.60
C ARG A 32 -4.40 -4.85 -4.32
N GLN A 33 -4.50 -5.19 -5.61
CA GLN A 33 -3.35 -5.53 -6.43
C GLN A 33 -2.35 -4.36 -6.53
N VAL A 34 -2.87 -3.15 -6.77
CA VAL A 34 -2.02 -1.95 -6.82
C VAL A 34 -1.39 -1.65 -5.47
N LEU A 35 -2.17 -1.75 -4.39
CA LEU A 35 -1.65 -1.60 -3.03
C LEU A 35 -0.51 -2.60 -2.79
N ASN A 36 -0.75 -3.90 -3.01
CA ASN A 36 0.25 -4.96 -2.85
C ASN A 36 1.53 -4.71 -3.67
N GLY A 37 1.40 -4.17 -4.89
CA GLY A 37 2.56 -3.78 -5.69
C GLY A 37 3.39 -2.67 -5.05
N ILE A 38 2.73 -1.70 -4.44
CA ILE A 38 3.41 -0.63 -3.70
C ILE A 38 4.08 -1.20 -2.45
N LEU A 39 3.43 -2.08 -1.70
CA LEU A 39 4.02 -2.71 -0.51
C LEU A 39 5.24 -3.53 -0.85
N TRP A 40 5.17 -4.29 -1.94
CA TRP A 40 6.32 -5.02 -2.43
C TRP A 40 7.49 -4.06 -2.73
N LYS A 41 7.23 -2.94 -3.42
CA LYS A 41 8.27 -1.94 -3.73
C LYS A 41 8.87 -1.32 -2.47
N LEU A 42 8.05 -0.98 -1.48
CA LEU A 42 8.50 -0.39 -0.22
C LEU A 42 9.27 -1.40 0.63
N SER A 43 8.84 -2.66 0.64
CA SER A 43 9.50 -3.72 1.42
C SER A 43 10.83 -4.21 0.82
N THR A 44 10.96 -4.18 -0.51
CA THR A 44 12.13 -4.72 -1.21
C THR A 44 13.14 -3.66 -1.61
N GLY A 45 12.75 -2.39 -1.72
CA GLY A 45 13.62 -1.32 -2.20
C GLY A 45 13.99 -1.41 -3.69
N ALA A 46 13.65 -2.50 -4.39
CA ALA A 46 13.99 -2.77 -5.79
C ALA A 46 13.53 -1.68 -6.77
N ALA A 47 14.08 -1.59 -7.99
CA ALA A 47 13.64 -0.56 -8.92
C ALA A 47 12.16 -0.77 -9.30
N TRP A 48 11.43 0.33 -9.58
CA TRP A 48 10.03 0.22 -10.03
C TRP A 48 9.89 -0.66 -11.28
N ARG A 49 10.90 -0.66 -12.15
CA ARG A 49 10.93 -1.50 -13.37
C ARG A 49 10.98 -3.01 -13.07
N ASP A 50 11.42 -3.38 -11.87
CA ASP A 50 11.51 -4.78 -11.43
C ASP A 50 10.24 -5.25 -10.71
N LEU A 51 9.20 -4.40 -10.68
CA LEU A 51 7.92 -4.77 -10.09
C LEU A 51 7.37 -6.03 -10.77
N PRO A 52 7.06 -7.08 -10.00
CA PRO A 52 6.52 -8.30 -10.58
C PRO A 52 5.20 -8.07 -11.33
N ASP A 53 5.08 -8.64 -12.53
CA ASP A 53 3.92 -8.46 -13.42
C ASP A 53 2.57 -8.85 -12.77
N ARG A 54 2.59 -9.70 -11.74
CA ARG A 54 1.41 -10.05 -10.93
C ARG A 54 0.74 -8.85 -10.26
N TYR A 55 1.45 -7.74 -10.07
CA TYR A 55 0.88 -6.49 -9.54
C TYR A 55 0.43 -5.53 -10.65
N GLY A 56 0.61 -5.92 -11.91
CA GLY A 56 0.35 -5.12 -13.08
C GLY A 56 1.54 -4.24 -13.49
N PRO A 57 1.36 -3.43 -14.54
CA PRO A 57 2.38 -2.55 -15.08
C PRO A 57 2.88 -1.56 -14.03
N TRP A 58 4.20 -1.54 -13.84
CA TRP A 58 4.84 -0.69 -12.83
C TRP A 58 4.50 0.79 -12.95
N LYS A 59 4.32 1.31 -14.18
CA LYS A 59 3.93 2.71 -14.42
C LYS A 59 2.59 3.04 -13.75
N THR A 60 1.61 2.14 -13.87
CA THR A 60 0.28 2.31 -13.26
C THR A 60 0.37 2.31 -11.74
N VAL A 61 1.18 1.41 -11.19
CA VAL A 61 1.38 1.30 -9.73
C VAL A 61 2.08 2.54 -9.19
N TYR A 62 3.12 3.01 -9.88
CA TYR A 62 3.84 4.24 -9.55
C TYR A 62 2.95 5.50 -9.65
N GLU A 63 2.17 5.65 -10.73
CA GLU A 63 1.24 6.79 -10.87
C GLU A 63 0.19 6.82 -9.76
N ARG A 64 -0.30 5.65 -9.35
CA ARG A 64 -1.24 5.53 -8.23
C ARG A 64 -0.55 5.89 -6.91
N PHE A 65 0.66 5.37 -6.66
CA PHE A 65 1.47 5.72 -5.50
C PHE A 65 1.63 7.23 -5.40
N ARG A 66 2.11 7.88 -6.48
CA ARG A 66 2.32 9.33 -6.53
C ARG A 66 1.04 10.11 -6.26
N ARG A 67 -0.11 9.68 -6.80
CA ARG A 67 -1.40 10.32 -6.56
C ARG A 67 -1.83 10.21 -5.10
N TRP A 68 -1.74 9.02 -4.52
CA TRP A 68 -2.09 8.76 -3.12
C TRP A 68 -1.16 9.45 -2.13
N SER A 69 0.08 9.74 -2.52
CA SER A 69 0.99 10.54 -1.70
C SER A 69 0.60 12.00 -1.75
N ALA A 70 0.20 12.50 -2.92
CA ALA A 70 -0.18 13.89 -3.09
C ALA A 70 -1.56 14.24 -2.48
N ASP A 71 -2.49 13.29 -2.43
CA ASP A 71 -3.84 13.51 -1.88
C ASP A 71 -3.98 13.13 -0.38
N GLY A 72 -2.87 12.72 0.24
CA GLY A 72 -2.79 12.33 1.65
C GLY A 72 -3.44 10.98 1.97
N THR A 73 -3.78 10.16 0.96
CA THR A 73 -4.30 8.80 1.18
C THR A 73 -3.26 7.94 1.91
N TRP A 74 -1.97 8.08 1.59
CA TRP A 74 -0.92 7.35 2.32
C TRP A 74 -0.83 7.72 3.79
N ASP A 75 -0.96 9.01 4.12
CA ASP A 75 -0.95 9.47 5.51
C ASP A 75 -2.13 8.90 6.30
N ARG A 76 -3.31 8.81 5.66
CA ARG A 76 -4.50 8.19 6.27
C ARG A 76 -4.31 6.69 6.50
N ILE A 77 -3.74 5.98 5.53
CA ILE A 77 -3.44 4.55 5.68
C ILE A 77 -2.44 4.34 6.81
N LEU A 78 -1.36 5.12 6.83
CA LEU A 78 -0.33 5.04 7.87
C LEU A 78 -0.89 5.34 9.26
N ALA A 79 -1.66 6.43 9.41
CA ALA A 79 -2.29 6.78 10.67
C ALA A 79 -3.25 5.69 11.16
N HIS A 80 -4.03 5.09 10.25
CA HIS A 80 -4.98 4.04 10.59
C HIS A 80 -4.30 2.73 10.95
N VAL A 81 -3.19 2.38 10.27
CA VAL A 81 -2.36 1.22 10.60
C VAL A 81 -1.65 1.44 11.93
N GLN A 82 -1.11 2.62 12.21
CA GLN A 82 -0.50 2.93 13.51
C GLN A 82 -1.49 2.74 14.68
N GLN A 83 -2.76 3.13 14.48
CA GLN A 83 -3.84 2.95 15.44
C GLN A 83 -4.30 1.48 15.59
N HIS A 84 -4.15 0.66 14.55
CA HIS A 84 -4.55 -0.75 14.55
C HIS A 84 -3.41 -1.73 14.81
N SER A 85 -2.15 -1.35 14.66
CA SER A 85 -0.99 -2.20 15.00
C SER A 85 -0.86 -2.41 16.50
N ASP A 86 -1.45 -1.54 17.33
CA ASP A 86 -1.67 -1.80 18.75
C ASP A 86 -2.71 -2.91 19.00
N ALA A 87 -3.52 -3.27 17.99
CA ALA A 87 -4.67 -4.18 18.12
C ALA A 87 -4.61 -5.44 17.22
N VAL A 88 -3.83 -5.46 16.14
CA VAL A 88 -3.85 -6.52 15.12
C VAL A 88 -2.43 -6.99 14.81
N GLY A 89 -1.92 -7.89 15.65
CA GLY A 89 -0.56 -8.44 15.61
C GLY A 89 -0.24 -9.41 14.46
N GLU A 90 -0.82 -9.26 13.27
CA GLU A 90 -0.62 -10.24 12.16
C GLU A 90 -0.11 -9.66 10.84
N VAL A 91 0.01 -8.33 10.71
CA VAL A 91 0.66 -7.77 9.53
C VAL A 91 1.84 -6.91 9.95
N ASP A 92 3.04 -7.42 9.68
CA ASP A 92 4.31 -6.71 9.88
C ASP A 92 4.45 -5.60 8.84
N TRP A 93 3.65 -4.55 9.04
CA TRP A 93 3.76 -3.26 8.36
C TRP A 93 4.85 -2.39 8.95
N THR A 94 5.38 -2.78 10.11
CA THR A 94 6.51 -2.12 10.78
C THR A 94 7.72 -2.06 9.84
N LEU A 95 7.93 -3.10 9.04
CA LEU A 95 8.98 -3.17 8.00
C LEU A 95 8.85 -2.09 6.92
N VAL A 96 7.66 -1.53 6.67
CA VAL A 96 7.44 -0.46 5.69
C VAL A 96 7.71 0.94 6.28
N CYS A 97 7.62 1.11 7.61
CA CYS A 97 7.85 2.38 8.29
C CYS A 97 9.31 2.63 8.70
N VAL A 98 10.15 1.59 8.75
CA VAL A 98 11.53 1.71 9.27
C VAL A 98 12.49 2.40 8.27
N ASP A 99 12.19 2.45 6.97
CA ASP A 99 13.07 3.12 6.00
C ASP A 99 12.75 4.62 5.76
N SER A 100 11.64 5.14 6.32
CA SER A 100 11.50 6.59 6.48
C SER A 100 12.24 7.00 7.75
N THR A 101 13.56 7.22 7.65
CA THR A 101 14.29 7.99 8.66
C THR A 101 13.71 9.40 8.69
N VAL A 102 12.66 9.60 9.48
CA VAL A 102 12.26 10.92 9.96
C VAL A 102 13.31 11.33 10.98
N VAL A 103 14.45 11.84 10.52
CA VAL A 103 15.31 12.69 11.34
C VAL A 103 14.56 14.00 11.52
N ARG A 104 13.83 14.13 12.63
CA ARG A 104 13.52 15.46 13.15
C ARG A 104 14.81 15.97 13.79
N ALA A 105 15.41 16.98 13.16
CA ALA A 105 16.38 17.86 13.80
C ALA A 105 15.68 18.74 14.85
#